data_AF-A0A847FYQ5-F1
#
_entry.id   AF-A0A847FYQ5-F1
#
_cell.length_a   1.000
_cell.length_b   1.000
_cell.length_c   1.000
_cell.angle_alpha   90.00
_cell.angle_beta   90.00
_cell.angle_gamma   90.00
#
_symmetry.space_group_name_H-M   'P 1'
#
loop_
_entity.id
_entity.type
_entity.pdbx_description
1 polymer ?
#
loop_
_entity_poly.entity_id
_entity_poly.type
_entity_poly.pdbx_seq_one_letter_code
_entity_poly.pdbx_strand_id
1 'polypeptide(L)'
;MAETLKSAPGPKGLPLIGSIGAMRAKGTLEFWYELWQEYGDVARAKMGPQPLMQFVRPEHVQHILVKNKDNYVKGFSHDGLRIPL
;
A
#
# COMPACT_ATOMS: atom_id res chain seq x y z
N MET A 1 -10.58 -27.34 0.57
CA MET A 1 -10.30 -26.61 1.82
C MET A 1 -9.96 -25.18 1.41
N ALA A 2 -10.73 -24.18 1.84
CA ALA A 2 -10.44 -22.79 1.48
C ALA A 2 -9.16 -22.34 2.21
N GLU A 3 -8.12 -22.01 1.46
CA GLU A 3 -6.88 -21.50 2.00
C GLU A 3 -7.18 -20.19 2.75
N THR A 4 -6.81 -20.11 4.03
CA THR A 4 -7.09 -18.91 4.82
C THR A 4 -6.23 -17.78 4.28
N LEU A 5 -6.86 -16.79 3.65
CA LEU A 5 -6.17 -15.63 3.06
C LEU A 5 -5.41 -14.89 4.18
N LYS A 6 -4.09 -15.06 4.20
CA LYS A 6 -3.22 -14.38 5.14
C LYS A 6 -3.10 -12.91 4.73
N SER A 7 -3.47 -12.00 5.62
CA SER A 7 -3.24 -10.57 5.40
C SER A 7 -1.74 -10.27 5.40
N ALA A 8 -1.30 -9.33 4.56
CA ALA A 8 0.06 -8.83 4.61
C ALA A 8 0.37 -8.23 5.99
N PRO A 9 1.62 -8.43 6.48
CA PRO A 9 2.08 -7.87 7.75
C PRO A 9 2.10 -6.34 7.71
N GLY A 10 2.02 -5.71 8.88
CA GLY A 10 2.03 -4.26 8.98
C GLY A 10 1.62 -3.74 10.35
N PRO A 11 1.85 -2.44 10.63
CA PRO A 11 1.46 -1.84 11.89
C PRO A 11 -0.06 -1.88 12.06
N LYS A 12 -0.51 -2.13 13.29
CA LYS A 12 -1.94 -2.10 13.62
C LYS A 12 -2.57 -0.72 13.34
N GLY A 13 -1.77 0.34 13.49
CA GLY A 13 -2.17 1.74 13.37
C GLY A 13 -3.01 2.21 14.57
N LEU A 14 -3.19 3.52 14.69
CA LEU A 14 -4.11 4.11 15.67
C LEU A 14 -5.58 3.90 15.24
N PRO A 15 -6.53 3.86 16.18
CA PRO A 15 -7.95 3.83 15.86
C PRO A 15 -8.33 4.97 14.90
N LEU A 16 -9.19 4.67 13.92
CA LEU A 16 -9.73 5.59 12.89
C LEU A 16 -8.72 6.19 11.91
N ILE A 17 -7.52 6.60 12.33
CA ILE A 17 -6.54 7.30 11.49
C ILE A 17 -5.41 6.41 10.98
N GLY A 18 -5.24 5.21 11.55
CA GLY A 18 -4.19 4.27 11.15
C GLY A 18 -2.79 4.85 11.36
N SER A 19 -1.98 4.87 10.31
CA SER A 19 -0.58 5.31 10.29
C SER A 19 -0.38 6.74 9.78
N ILE A 20 -1.47 7.51 9.54
CA ILE A 20 -1.39 8.87 8.97
C ILE A 20 -0.48 9.79 9.82
N GLY A 21 -0.61 9.73 11.15
CA GLY A 21 0.21 10.56 12.05
C GLY A 21 1.70 10.23 11.96
N ALA A 22 2.03 8.93 11.96
CA ALA A 22 3.41 8.47 11.80
C ALA A 22 4.00 8.87 10.45
N MET A 23 3.24 8.72 9.36
CA MET A 23 3.67 9.13 8.03
C MET A 23 3.92 10.64 7.94
N ARG A 24 3.07 11.47 8.57
CA ARG A 24 3.28 12.92 8.62
C ARG A 24 4.49 13.33 9.45
N ALA A 25 4.72 12.65 10.57
CA ALA A 25 5.83 12.96 11.47
C ALA A 25 7.20 12.58 10.87
N LYS A 26 7.28 11.43 10.18
CA LYS A 26 8.53 10.92 9.58
C LYS A 26 8.78 11.42 8.15
N GLY A 27 7.72 11.84 7.47
CA GLY A 27 7.73 12.08 6.02
C GLY A 27 7.40 10.80 5.24
N THR A 28 6.89 10.99 4.02
CA THR A 28 6.34 9.90 3.20
C THR A 28 7.39 8.84 2.86
N LEU A 29 8.56 9.23 2.37
CA LEU A 29 9.59 8.29 1.94
C LEU A 29 10.10 7.45 3.11
N GLU A 30 10.48 8.10 4.22
CA GLU A 30 11.02 7.42 5.41
C GLU A 30 10.00 6.43 5.98
N PHE A 31 8.73 6.83 6.09
CA PHE A 31 7.67 5.96 6.56
C PHE A 31 7.55 4.67 5.74
N TRP A 32 7.56 4.75 4.40
CA TRP A 32 7.47 3.58 3.53
C TRP A 32 8.77 2.77 3.51
N TYR A 33 9.92 3.42 3.68
CA TYR A 33 11.21 2.74 3.78
C TYR A 33 11.29 1.88 5.04
N GLU A 34 10.97 2.43 6.21
CA GLU A 34 10.93 1.69 7.47
C GLU A 34 9.86 0.58 7.44
N LEU A 35 8.70 0.83 6.83
CA LEU A 35 7.66 -0.20 6.68
C LEU A 35 8.19 -1.43 5.93
N TRP A 36 8.99 -1.22 4.88
CA TRP A 36 9.66 -2.30 4.17
C TRP A 36 10.73 -2.99 5.03
N GLN A 37 11.57 -2.22 5.73
CA GLN A 37 12.60 -2.78 6.61
C GLN A 37 12.01 -3.66 7.72
N GLU A 38 10.86 -3.28 8.28
CA GLU A 38 10.24 -3.97 9.42
C GLU A 38 9.33 -5.14 9.01
N TYR A 39 8.54 -4.98 7.94
CA TYR A 39 7.50 -5.94 7.56
C TYR A 39 7.79 -6.72 6.28
N GLY A 40 8.88 -6.38 5.59
CA GLY A 40 9.38 -7.09 4.41
C GLY A 40 8.74 -6.64 3.10
N ASP A 41 8.98 -7.44 2.06
CA ASP A 41 8.76 -7.05 0.66
C ASP A 41 7.30 -6.84 0.24
N VAL A 42 6.37 -7.32 1.06
CA VAL A 42 4.93 -7.11 0.94
C VAL A 42 4.39 -6.69 2.30
N ALA A 43 4.05 -5.42 2.43
CA ALA A 43 3.60 -4.84 3.68
C ALA A 43 2.27 -4.09 3.52
N ARG A 44 1.60 -3.86 4.64
CA ARG A 44 0.33 -3.14 4.70
C ARG A 44 0.41 -1.98 5.68
N ALA A 45 -0.14 -0.83 5.33
CA ALA A 45 -0.45 0.23 6.28
C ALA A 45 -1.94 0.59 6.21
N LYS A 46 -2.49 1.19 7.26
CA LYS A 46 -3.83 1.78 7.24
C LYS A 46 -3.71 3.29 7.12
N MET A 47 -4.36 3.89 6.14
CA MET A 47 -4.50 5.33 6.02
C MET A 47 -5.96 5.69 6.21
N GLY A 48 -6.32 6.01 7.46
CA GLY A 48 -7.72 6.11 7.85
C GLY A 48 -8.46 4.77 7.62
N PRO A 49 -9.62 4.77 6.94
CA PRO A 49 -10.35 3.54 6.62
C PRO A 49 -9.72 2.74 5.46
N GLN A 50 -8.76 3.32 4.73
CA GLN A 50 -8.20 2.70 3.52
C GLN A 50 -6.97 1.85 3.86
N PRO A 51 -6.96 0.54 3.57
CA PRO A 51 -5.72 -0.23 3.58
C PRO A 51 -4.88 0.11 2.36
N LEU A 52 -3.59 0.36 2.57
CA LEU A 52 -2.60 0.51 1.52
C LEU A 52 -1.63 -0.66 1.57
N MET A 53 -1.31 -1.19 0.40
CA MET A 53 -0.39 -2.31 0.22
C MET A 53 0.89 -1.80 -0.44
N GLN A 54 2.04 -2.18 0.10
CA GLN A 54 3.36 -1.89 -0.44
C GLN A 54 3.93 -3.15 -1.07
N PHE A 55 4.49 -3.01 -2.28
CA PHE A 55 5.20 -4.06 -2.98
C PHE A 55 6.50 -3.47 -3.53
N VAL A 56 7.64 -4.01 -3.12
CA VAL A 56 8.96 -3.44 -3.47
C VAL A 56 9.75 -4.27 -4.49
N ARG A 57 9.44 -5.57 -4.59
CA ARG A 57 10.14 -6.50 -5.48
C ARG A 57 9.74 -6.25 -6.95
N PRO A 58 10.70 -6.22 -7.91
CA PRO A 58 10.40 -5.96 -9.32
C PRO A 58 9.35 -6.90 -9.92
N GLU A 59 9.35 -8.17 -9.54
CA GLU A 59 8.38 -9.17 -9.97
C GLU A 59 6.94 -8.83 -9.55
N HIS A 60 6.74 -8.28 -8.35
CA HIS A 60 5.43 -7.85 -7.87
C HIS A 60 4.98 -6.59 -8.60
N VAL A 61 5.89 -5.64 -8.79
CA VAL A 61 5.62 -4.40 -9.54
C VAL A 61 5.21 -4.73 -10.98
N GLN A 62 5.94 -5.64 -11.66
CA GLN A 62 5.59 -6.10 -13.01
C GLN A 62 4.24 -6.85 -13.01
N HIS A 63 3.99 -7.69 -12.01
CA HIS A 63 2.73 -8.42 -11.90
C HIS A 63 1.54 -7.45 -11.83
N ILE A 64 1.63 -6.43 -10.98
CA ILE A 64 0.55 -5.48 -10.68
C ILE A 64 0.38 -4.46 -11.80
N LEU A 65 1.47 -3.79 -12.21
CA LEU A 65 1.39 -2.65 -13.12
C LEU A 65 1.40 -3.02 -14.59
N VAL A 66 1.83 -4.25 -14.94
CA VAL A 66 1.97 -4.68 -16.35
C VAL A 66 1.10 -5.90 -16.63
N LYS A 67 1.39 -7.04 -16.00
CA LYS A 67 0.79 -8.34 -16.38
C LYS A 67 -0.68 -8.46 -16.02
N ASN A 68 -1.13 -7.79 -14.95
CA ASN A 68 -2.49 -7.89 -14.42
C ASN A 68 -3.13 -6.51 -14.21
N LYS A 69 -2.71 -5.50 -14.96
CA LYS A 69 -3.14 -4.10 -14.75
C LYS A 69 -4.65 -3.92 -14.67
N ASP A 70 -5.41 -4.75 -15.39
CA ASP A 70 -6.88 -4.66 -15.47
C ASP A 70 -7.56 -5.10 -14.15
N ASN A 71 -6.85 -5.83 -13.28
CA ASN A 71 -7.30 -6.16 -11.93
C ASN A 71 -7.05 -5.01 -10.92
N TYR A 72 -6.29 -3.97 -11.31
CA TYR A 72 -5.87 -2.88 -10.44
C TYR A 72 -6.37 -1.54 -11.00
N VAL A 73 -7.65 -1.26 -10.79
CA VAL A 73 -8.28 -0.02 -11.25
C VAL A 73 -7.67 1.18 -10.54
N LYS A 74 -7.20 2.15 -11.33
CA LYS A 74 -6.76 3.46 -10.84
C LYS A 74 -7.97 4.22 -10.32
N GLY A 75 -8.17 4.24 -9.01
CA GLY A 75 -9.29 4.94 -8.35
C GLY A 75 -8.98 6.41 -8.02
N PHE A 76 -9.68 6.94 -7.00
CA PHE A 76 -9.64 8.34 -6.55
C PHE A 76 -8.25 8.98 -6.51
N SER A 77 -7.21 8.27 -6.05
CA SER A 77 -5.84 8.81 -6.00
C SER A 77 -5.26 9.20 -7.35
N HIS A 78 -5.80 8.67 -8.45
CA HIS A 78 -5.38 8.94 -9.82
C HIS A 78 -6.38 9.81 -10.57
N ASP A 79 -7.60 10.01 -10.06
CA ASP A 79 -8.66 10.76 -10.75
C ASP A 79 -8.21 12.21 -10.99
N GLY A 80 -7.56 12.84 -10.01
CA GLY A 80 -6.99 14.19 -10.14
C GLY A 80 -5.77 14.30 -11.06
N LEU A 81 -5.20 13.18 -11.51
CA LEU A 81 -4.09 13.12 -12.45
C LEU A 81 -4.55 12.84 -13.89
N ARG A 82 -5.84 12.56 -14.11
CA ARG A 82 -6.36 12.33 -15.45
C ARG A 82 -6.42 13.67 -16.19
N ILE A 83 -5.47 13.88 -17.09
CA ILE A 83 -5.55 14.94 -18.08
C ILE A 83 -6.61 14.49 -19.10
N PRO A 84 -7.67 15.28 -19.33
CA PRO A 84 -8.57 15.03 -20.45
C PRO A 84 -7.76 15.26 -21.73
N LEU A 85 -7.42 14.18 -22.41
CA LEU A 85 -6.89 14.21 -23.77
C LEU A 85 -8.05 14.06 -24.75
#